data_AF-A0A4Y2QAB0-F1
#
_entry.id   AF-A0A4Y2QAB0-F1
#
_cell.length_a   1.000
_cell.length_b   1.000
_cell.length_c   1.000
_cell.angle_alpha   90.00
_cell.angle_beta   90.00
_cell.angle_gamma   90.00
#
_symmetry.space_group_name_H-M   'P 1'
#
loop_
_entity.id
_entity.type
_entity.pdbx_description
1 polymer ?
#
loop_
_entity_poly.entity_id
_entity_poly.type
_entity_poly.pdbx_seq_one_letter_code
_entity_poly.pdbx_strand_id
1 'polypeptide(L)'
;MSIVQMNLKTSLSRHTQSLIINVGVDRHSMRKAGNRWFEPQVEGDWQQSLPAEWEAWLRGRRRDAPTEEEVEQNLALAKTKKIKGDEIAARDQAASHSSNLEEKRKFPKLEDYEKDPGQFSDRKTY
;
A
#
# COMPACT_ATOMS: atom_id res chain seq x y z
N MET A 1 -10.02 17.42 25.82
CA MET A 1 -9.67 16.78 24.54
C MET A 1 -8.27 17.23 24.16
N SER A 2 -7.35 16.32 23.84
CA SER A 2 -6.03 16.69 23.29
C SER A 2 -6.10 16.51 21.78
N ILE A 3 -5.94 17.60 21.05
CA ILE A 3 -5.82 17.61 19.59
C ILE A 3 -4.32 17.63 19.30
N VAL A 4 -3.82 16.64 18.56
CA VAL A 4 -2.45 16.66 18.04
C VAL A 4 -2.53 17.12 16.59
N GLN A 5 -1.89 18.25 16.28
CA GLN A 5 -1.83 18.79 14.93
C GLN A 5 -0.65 18.16 14.18
N MET A 6 -0.90 17.63 12.99
CA MET A 6 0.15 17.15 12.09
C MET A 6 0.32 18.12 10.95
N ASN A 7 1.56 18.54 10.69
CA ASN A 7 1.90 19.36 9.54
C ASN A 7 2.58 18.48 8.48
N LEU A 8 1.81 17.82 7.62
CA LEU A 8 2.38 17.12 6.46
C LEU A 8 2.70 18.15 5.38
N LYS A 9 3.95 18.60 5.30
CA LYS A 9 4.42 19.53 4.26
C LYS A 9 4.70 18.76 2.97
N THR A 10 3.72 18.72 2.07
CA THR A 10 3.90 18.19 0.71
C THR A 10 4.42 19.30 -0.22
N SER A 11 5.67 19.19 -0.69
CA SER A 11 6.26 20.14 -1.66
C SER A 11 6.06 19.63 -3.10
N LEU A 12 4.98 20.05 -3.76
CA LEU A 12 4.90 20.07 -5.22
C LEU A 12 3.91 21.16 -5.65
N SER A 13 4.44 22.20 -6.32
CA SER A 13 3.73 23.28 -7.03
C SER A 13 3.03 24.36 -6.19
N ARG A 14 3.60 25.60 -6.19
CA ARG A 14 3.12 26.97 -5.82
C ARG A 14 2.08 27.21 -4.71
N HIS A 15 1.57 26.18 -4.07
CA HIS A 15 0.62 26.19 -2.98
C HIS A 15 1.15 25.17 -1.98
N THR A 16 1.60 25.63 -0.83
CA THR A 16 1.97 24.75 0.27
C THR A 16 0.69 24.07 0.77
N GLN A 17 0.32 22.92 0.21
CA GLN A 17 -0.73 22.08 0.78
C GLN A 17 -0.10 21.36 1.98
N SER A 18 -0.15 22.03 3.13
CA SER A 18 -0.03 21.35 4.42
C SER A 18 -1.28 20.50 4.58
N LEU A 19 -1.16 19.17 4.50
CA LEU A 19 -2.27 18.28 4.84
C LEU A 19 -2.37 18.28 6.37
N ILE A 20 -3.18 19.18 6.94
CA ILE A 20 -3.34 19.29 8.39
C ILE A 20 -4.41 18.30 8.83
N ILE A 21 -4.02 17.06 9.10
CA ILE A 21 -4.97 16.09 9.63
C ILE A 21 -5.02 16.29 11.16
N ASN A 22 -6.11 16.88 11.65
CA ASN A 22 -6.34 16.96 13.09
C ASN A 22 -6.75 15.57 13.56
N VAL A 23 -5.94 14.93 14.42
CA VAL A 23 -6.30 13.64 15.02
C VAL A 23 -6.51 13.80 16.52
N GLY A 24 -7.66 13.34 17.00
CA GLY A 24 -8.08 13.45 18.39
C GLY A 24 -8.15 12.10 19.09
N VAL A 25 -7.87 12.11 20.39
CA VAL A 25 -8.10 10.96 21.28
C VAL A 25 -8.95 11.42 22.47
N ASP A 26 -10.07 10.73 22.70
CA ASP A 26 -10.81 10.86 23.96
C ASP A 26 -10.27 9.89 25.01
N ARG A 27 -9.68 10.45 26.07
CA ARG A 27 -9.11 9.70 27.20
C ARG A 27 -10.15 9.16 28.19
N HIS A 28 -11.42 9.57 28.07
CA HIS A 28 -12.50 9.12 28.97
C HIS A 28 -13.31 7.95 28.40
N SER A 29 -12.94 7.44 27.21
CA SER A 29 -13.63 6.27 26.64
C SER A 29 -13.30 5.02 27.45
N MET A 30 -14.33 4.49 28.13
CA MET A 30 -14.27 3.27 28.95
C MET A 30 -14.10 1.98 28.11
N ARG A 31 -13.98 2.10 26.77
CA ARG A 31 -13.70 1.00 25.85
C ARG A 31 -12.19 0.90 25.60
N LYS A 32 -11.68 -0.33 25.46
CA LYS A 32 -10.25 -0.66 25.25
C LYS A 32 -9.62 0.04 24.02
N ALA A 33 -10.42 0.52 23.08
CA ALA A 33 -10.01 1.42 22.02
C ALA A 33 -10.61 2.80 22.31
N GLY A 34 -9.77 3.74 22.77
CA GLY A 34 -10.18 5.14 22.88
C GLY A 34 -10.72 5.67 21.55
N ASN A 35 -11.64 6.63 21.58
CA ASN A 35 -12.24 7.19 20.37
C ASN A 35 -11.16 7.95 19.60
N ARG A 36 -10.69 7.38 18.48
CA ARG A 36 -9.70 7.96 17.56
C ARG A 36 -10.43 8.45 16.31
N TRP A 37 -10.23 9.69 15.93
CA TRP A 37 -10.91 10.30 14.78
C TRP A 37 -10.02 11.33 14.11
N PHE A 38 -10.24 11.56 12.81
CA PHE A 38 -9.54 12.57 12.04
C PHE A 38 -10.52 13.57 11.43
N GLU A 39 -10.06 14.81 11.22
CA GLU A 39 -10.81 15.85 10.52
C GLU A 39 -10.32 15.97 9.06
N PRO A 40 -11.19 15.73 8.06
CA PRO A 40 -10.86 15.95 6.66
C PRO A 40 -10.55 17.43 6.36
N GLN A 41 -9.68 17.68 5.38
CA GLN A 41 -9.36 19.05 4.96
C GLN A 41 -10.46 19.71 4.13
N VAL A 42 -11.17 18.89 3.35
CA VAL A 42 -12.32 19.33 2.55
C VAL A 42 -13.56 18.72 3.19
N GLU A 43 -14.49 19.58 3.61
CA GLU A 43 -15.76 19.13 4.18
C GLU A 43 -16.51 18.26 3.16
N GLY A 44 -16.82 17.02 3.55
CA GLY A 44 -17.46 16.04 2.68
C GLY A 44 -16.52 15.10 1.91
N ASP A 45 -15.20 15.32 1.93
CA ASP A 45 -14.23 14.38 1.36
C ASP A 45 -13.75 13.36 2.41
N TRP A 46 -14.52 12.28 2.54
CA TRP A 46 -14.19 11.17 3.44
C TRP A 46 -13.24 10.13 2.82
N GLN A 47 -12.87 10.30 1.55
CA GLN A 47 -12.05 9.34 0.78
C GLN A 47 -10.59 9.78 0.69
N GLN A 48 -10.19 10.76 1.51
CA GLN A 48 -8.82 11.23 1.59
C GLN A 48 -7.86 10.10 1.97
N SER A 49 -6.85 9.89 1.13
CA SER A 49 -5.80 8.88 1.39
C SER A 49 -4.91 9.33 2.55
N LEU A 50 -4.96 8.58 3.65
CA LEU A 50 -4.13 8.79 4.82
C LEU A 50 -2.82 7.98 4.72
N PRO A 51 -1.70 8.46 5.29
CA PRO A 51 -0.51 7.64 5.45
C PRO A 51 -0.82 6.36 6.24
N ALA A 52 -0.16 5.26 5.88
CA ALA A 52 -0.49 3.92 6.41
C ALA A 52 -0.32 3.81 7.93
N GLU A 53 0.61 4.57 8.50
CA GLU A 53 0.92 4.62 9.93
C GLU A 53 -0.24 5.22 10.72
N TRP A 54 -0.82 6.31 10.20
CA TRP A 54 -1.97 6.98 10.78
C TRP A 54 -3.23 6.16 10.63
N GLU A 55 -3.43 5.50 9.49
CA GLU A 55 -4.55 4.59 9.28
C GLU A 55 -4.49 3.39 10.25
N ALA A 56 -3.30 2.82 10.45
CA ALA A 56 -3.08 1.73 11.40
C ALA A 56 -3.34 2.16 12.84
N TRP A 57 -2.99 3.40 13.21
CA TRP A 57 -3.33 3.93 14.52
C TRP A 57 -4.82 4.24 14.66
N LEU A 58 -5.46 4.91 13.69
CA LEU A 58 -6.91 5.17 13.73
C LEU A 58 -7.74 3.89 13.84
N ARG A 59 -7.32 2.81 13.16
CA ARG A 59 -7.98 1.49 13.23
C ARG A 59 -7.64 0.66 14.47
N GLY A 60 -6.82 1.17 15.39
CA GLY A 60 -6.47 0.43 16.60
C GLY A 60 -5.43 -0.68 16.40
N ARG A 61 -4.84 -0.84 15.20
CA ARG A 61 -3.77 -1.80 14.94
C ARG A 61 -2.47 -1.42 15.65
N ARG A 62 -2.22 -0.11 15.79
CA ARG A 62 -1.11 0.45 16.60
C ARG A 62 -1.65 0.99 17.92
N ARG A 63 -0.91 0.76 19.02
CA ARG A 63 -1.25 1.31 20.34
C ARG A 63 -0.95 2.81 20.39
N ASP A 64 0.27 3.17 20.00
CA ASP A 64 0.81 4.52 20.08
C ASP A 64 0.72 5.22 18.72
N ALA A 65 0.58 6.53 18.75
CA ALA A 65 0.62 7.35 17.54
C ALA A 65 2.03 7.28 16.93
N PRO A 66 2.16 7.30 15.59
CA PRO A 66 3.48 7.36 14.97
C PRO A 66 4.22 8.65 15.35
N THR A 67 5.54 8.56 15.43
CA THR A 67 6.43 9.69 15.75
C THR A 67 6.70 10.57 14.52
N GLU A 68 7.15 11.81 14.74
CA GLU A 68 7.41 12.74 13.64
C GLU A 68 8.56 12.25 12.74
N GLU A 69 9.61 11.69 13.36
CA GLU A 69 10.77 11.13 12.67
C GLU A 69 10.38 9.93 11.79
N GLU A 70 9.52 9.03 12.30
CA GLU A 70 9.00 7.90 11.52
C GLU A 70 8.19 8.37 10.30
N VAL A 71 7.34 9.39 10.49
CA VAL A 71 6.53 9.95 9.41
C VAL A 71 7.43 10.58 8.34
N GLU A 72 8.47 11.31 8.73
CA GLU A 72 9.41 11.92 7.79
C GLU A 72 10.20 10.86 6.99
N GLN A 73 10.71 9.83 7.67
CA GLN A 73 11.43 8.73 7.02
C GLN A 73 10.54 8.01 6.00
N ASN A 74 9.29 7.72 6.37
CA ASN A 74 8.36 7.03 5.48
C ASN A 74 7.96 7.91 4.28
N LEU A 75 7.86 9.22 4.48
CA LEU A 75 7.63 10.18 3.40
C LEU A 75 8.82 10.22 2.43
N ALA A 76 10.06 10.20 2.93
CA ALA A 76 11.25 10.12 2.11
C ALA A 76 11.28 8.81 1.28
N LEU A 77 10.98 7.68 1.92
CA LEU A 77 10.89 6.38 1.25
C LEU A 77 9.79 6.35 0.17
N ALA A 78 8.63 6.96 0.44
CA ALA A 78 7.54 7.05 -0.53
C ALA A 78 7.95 7.83 -1.78
N LYS A 79 8.66 8.97 -1.61
CA LYS A 79 9.22 9.74 -2.73
C LYS A 79 10.20 8.93 -3.55
N THR A 80 11.13 8.22 -2.91
CA THR A 80 12.11 7.38 -3.60
C THR A 80 11.44 6.22 -4.34
N LYS A 81 10.43 5.57 -3.74
CA LYS A 81 9.66 4.50 -4.38
C LYS A 81 8.92 4.99 -5.62
N LYS A 82 8.36 6.20 -5.57
CA LYS A 82 7.70 6.82 -6.72
C LYS A 82 8.67 6.97 -7.89
N ILE A 83 9.83 7.59 -7.66
CA ILE A 83 10.87 7.79 -8.68
C ILE A 83 11.30 6.44 -9.29
N LYS A 84 11.63 5.46 -8.45
CA LYS A 84 12.03 4.12 -8.92
C LYS A 84 10.90 3.40 -9.67
N GLY A 85 9.66 3.58 -9.23
CA GLY A 85 8.48 3.04 -9.90
C GLY A 85 8.31 3.61 -11.30
N ASP A 86 8.49 4.92 -11.44
CA ASP A 86 8.42 5.61 -12.74
C ASP A 86 9.55 5.17 -13.67
N GLU A 87 10.78 5.00 -13.15
CA GLU A 87 11.93 4.47 -13.89
C GLU A 87 11.70 3.03 -14.40
N ILE A 88 11.18 2.15 -13.55
CA ILE A 88 10.86 0.77 -13.93
C ILE A 88 9.73 0.75 -14.94
N ALA A 89 8.67 1.54 -14.74
CA ALA A 89 7.56 1.63 -15.68
C ALA A 89 8.03 2.11 -17.06
N ALA A 90 8.91 3.11 -17.13
CA ALA A 90 9.50 3.57 -18.37
C ALA A 90 10.37 2.49 -19.04
N ARG A 91 11.18 1.76 -18.25
CA ARG A 91 11.98 0.62 -18.74
C ARG A 91 11.11 -0.50 -19.28
N ASP A 92 10.04 -0.86 -18.57
CA ASP A 92 9.13 -1.93 -18.96
C ASP A 92 8.32 -1.55 -20.20
N GLN A 93 7.90 -0.28 -20.31
CA GLN A 93 7.28 0.23 -21.54
C GLN A 93 8.23 0.13 -22.73
N ALA A 94 9.51 0.50 -22.55
CA ALA A 94 10.53 0.33 -23.60
C ALA A 94 10.80 -1.15 -23.94
N ALA A 95 10.74 -2.04 -22.95
CA ALA A 95 10.94 -3.49 -23.12
C ALA A 95 9.69 -4.25 -23.64
N SER A 96 8.50 -3.66 -23.53
CA SER A 96 7.22 -4.25 -23.95
C SER A 96 7.07 -4.43 -25.47
N HIS A 97 8.04 -3.95 -26.26
CA HIS A 97 8.18 -4.31 -27.67
C HIS A 97 8.90 -5.64 -27.91
N SER A 98 9.37 -6.34 -26.87
CA SER A 98 9.92 -7.69 -26.97
C SER A 98 8.85 -8.74 -26.63
N SER A 99 8.31 -9.40 -27.65
CA SER A 99 7.25 -10.44 -27.62
C SER A 99 7.63 -11.75 -26.90
N ASN A 100 8.62 -11.74 -26.00
CA ASN A 100 9.21 -12.93 -25.38
C ASN A 100 8.65 -13.26 -23.97
N LEU A 101 7.61 -12.57 -23.51
CA LEU A 101 7.01 -12.79 -22.18
C LEU A 101 6.13 -14.05 -22.10
N GLU A 102 5.55 -14.52 -23.21
CA GLU A 102 4.74 -15.75 -23.21
C GLU A 102 5.56 -17.03 -22.97
N GLU A 103 6.80 -17.07 -23.44
CA GLU A 103 7.66 -18.25 -23.27
C GLU A 103 8.24 -18.33 -21.85
N LYS A 104 8.59 -17.18 -21.26
CA LYS A 104 9.17 -17.11 -19.90
C LYS A 104 8.16 -17.35 -18.77
N ARG A 105 6.86 -17.17 -19.03
CA ARG A 105 5.79 -17.35 -18.05
C ARG A 105 5.12 -18.72 -18.10
N LYS A 106 5.51 -19.60 -19.03
CA LYS A 106 4.98 -20.97 -19.06
C LYS A 106 5.67 -21.78 -17.95
N PHE A 107 4.87 -22.22 -16.98
CA PHE A 107 5.29 -23.24 -16.02
C PHE A 107 5.92 -24.43 -16.77
N PRO A 108 6.91 -25.13 -16.18
CA PRO A 108 7.46 -26.35 -16.77
C PRO A 108 6.33 -27.30 -17.15
N LYS A 109 6.27 -27.68 -18.43
CA LYS A 109 5.33 -28.72 -18.88
C LYS A 109 5.93 -30.05 -18.48
N LEU A 110 5.33 -30.72 -17.51
CA LEU A 110 5.68 -32.10 -17.21
C LEU A 110 4.93 -33.00 -18.21
N GLU A 111 5.62 -33.39 -19.28
CA GLU A 111 5.04 -34.25 -20.33
C GLU A 111 4.75 -35.68 -19.84
N ASP A 112 5.40 -36.11 -18.75
CA ASP A 112 5.25 -37.44 -18.15
C ASP A 112 4.01 -37.58 -17.23
N TYR A 113 3.27 -36.50 -17.01
CA TYR A 113 2.09 -36.48 -16.15
C TYR A 113 0.81 -36.39 -16.97
N GLU A 114 -0.22 -37.05 -16.46
CA GLU A 114 -1.55 -37.07 -17.05
C GLU A 114 -2.15 -35.67 -17.05
N LYS A 115 -2.51 -35.16 -18.25
CA LYS A 115 -3.18 -33.86 -18.41
C LYS A 115 -4.70 -33.97 -18.22
N ASP A 116 -5.28 -35.09 -18.66
CA ASP A 116 -6.70 -35.41 -18.54
C ASP A 116 -6.86 -36.76 -17.82
N PRO A 117 -7.66 -36.85 -16.75
CA PRO A 117 -7.75 -38.06 -15.94
C PRO A 117 -8.28 -39.27 -16.74
N GLY A 118 -7.58 -40.41 -16.67
CA GLY A 118 -8.00 -41.69 -17.25
C GLY A 118 -7.40 -42.06 -18.62
N GLN A 119 -6.42 -41.31 -19.12
CA GLN A 119 -5.67 -41.54 -20.36
C GLN A 119 -4.45 -42.46 -20.20
N PHE A 120 -3.98 -42.74 -18.98
CA PHE A 120 -2.98 -43.80 -18.78
C PHE A 120 -3.61 -45.18 -19.03
N SER A 121 -3.57 -45.62 -20.29
CA SER A 121 -3.75 -47.04 -20.59
C SER A 121 -2.52 -47.80 -20.08
N ASP A 122 -2.63 -48.35 -18.88
CA ASP A 122 -1.73 -49.38 -18.38
C ASP A 122 -1.84 -50.60 -19.31
N ARG A 123 -1.12 -50.59 -20.44
CA ARG A 123 -0.94 -51.77 -21.28
C ARG A 123 0.02 -52.73 -20.56
N LYS A 124 -0.46 -53.38 -19.51
CA LYS A 124 0.09 -54.65 -19.04
C LYS A 124 -0.42 -55.75 -19.96
N THR A 125 0.28 -55.95 -21.07
CA THR A 125 0.20 -57.22 -21.81
C THR A 125 0.92 -58.28 -20.97
N TYR A 126 0.15 -59.23 -20.43
CA TYR A 126 0.65 -60.48 -19.87
C TYR A 126 0.95 -61.49 -20.98
#